data_AF-A0A0S8ALJ0-F1
#
_entry.id   AF-A0A0S8ALJ0-F1
#
_cell.length_a   1.000
_cell.length_b   1.000
_cell.length_c   1.000
_cell.angle_alpha   90.00
_cell.angle_beta   90.00
_cell.angle_gamma   90.00
#
_symmetry.space_group_name_H-M   'P 1'
#
loop_
_entity.id
_entity.type
_entity.pdbx_description
1 polymer ?
#
loop_
_entity_poly.entity_id
_entity_poly.type
_entity_poly.pdbx_seq_one_letter_code
_entity_poly.pdbx_strand_id
1 'polypeptide(L)'
;LIPNLAPAFMAFGIWGMLVGQVGLALSVIVSLTLGIVVDDTIHFLSKYLRARREANMDPTHAVRYAFNTVGTAMWITTVALVAGFSVLTVSGYTVNAQMGLLSAITISLALLLDFLFLPALLLMMDRKAIK
;
A
#
# COMPACT_ATOMS: atom_id res chain seq x y z
N LEU A 1 2.86 5.91 -8.77
CA LEU A 1 4.23 5.36 -8.59
C LEU A 1 4.90 5.91 -7.33
N ILE A 2 5.03 7.23 -7.16
CA ILE A 2 5.65 7.82 -5.95
C ILE A 2 5.02 7.33 -4.61
N PRO A 3 3.67 7.37 -4.42
CA PRO A 3 3.07 6.91 -3.16
C PRO A 3 3.30 5.42 -2.87
N ASN A 4 3.42 4.57 -3.90
CA ASN A 4 3.55 3.12 -3.76
C ASN A 4 4.99 2.69 -3.46
N LEU A 5 5.98 3.52 -3.81
CA LEU A 5 7.39 3.27 -3.50
C LEU A 5 7.72 3.61 -2.04
N ALA A 6 7.07 4.62 -1.46
CA ALA A 6 7.32 5.06 -0.09
C ALA A 6 7.12 3.94 0.97
N PRO A 7 6.03 3.14 0.97
CA PRO A 7 5.85 2.02 1.90
C PRO A 7 6.96 0.98 1.80
N ALA A 8 7.37 0.62 0.58
CA ALA A 8 8.43 -0.35 0.37
C ALA A 8 9.78 0.17 0.87
N PHE A 9 10.12 1.42 0.59
CA PHE A 9 11.34 2.04 1.13
C PHE A 9 11.32 2.13 2.67
N MET A 10 10.18 2.49 3.27
CA MET A 10 10.02 2.55 4.72
C MET A 10 10.15 1.16 5.36
N ALA A 11 9.51 0.15 4.78
CA ALA A 11 9.60 -1.23 5.27
C ALA A 11 11.04 -1.77 5.19
N PHE A 12 11.77 -1.48 4.12
CA PHE A 12 13.20 -1.82 4.03
C PHE A 12 14.06 -1.04 5.01
N GLY A 13 13.78 0.24 5.25
CA GLY A 13 14.49 1.03 6.26
C GLY A 13 14.33 0.41 7.65
N ILE A 14 13.11 0.03 8.01
CA ILE A 14 12.80 -0.67 9.26
C ILE A 14 13.49 -2.04 9.30
N TRP A 15 13.44 -2.81 8.21
CA TRP A 15 14.08 -4.12 8.13
C TRP A 15 15.61 -4.05 8.24
N GLY A 16 16.24 -3.09 7.57
CA GLY A 16 17.67 -2.85 7.63
C GLY A 16 18.13 -2.51 9.04
N MET A 17 17.31 -1.76 9.81
CA MET A 17 17.58 -1.46 11.21
C MET A 17 17.40 -2.68 12.13
N LEU A 18 16.42 -3.55 11.87
CA LEU A 18 16.09 -4.68 12.74
C LEU A 18 16.91 -5.95 12.47
N VAL A 19 17.26 -6.22 11.22
CA VAL A 19 17.80 -7.53 10.78
C VAL A 19 19.14 -7.41 10.04
N GLY A 20 19.42 -6.27 9.40
CA GLY A 20 20.73 -5.96 8.80
C GLY A 20 21.12 -6.73 7.53
N GLN A 21 20.47 -7.87 7.21
CA GLN A 21 20.76 -8.69 6.04
C GLN A 21 19.54 -8.86 5.14
N VAL A 22 19.73 -8.65 3.83
CA VAL A 22 18.72 -8.90 2.79
C VAL A 22 19.25 -9.98 1.86
N GLY A 23 18.72 -11.20 1.99
CA GLY A 23 19.02 -12.32 1.10
C GLY A 23 18.15 -12.33 -0.16
N LEU A 24 18.52 -13.15 -1.15
CA LEU A 24 17.78 -13.31 -2.42
C LEU A 24 16.28 -13.57 -2.23
N ALA A 25 15.91 -14.42 -1.27
CA ALA A 25 14.51 -14.74 -0.98
C ALA A 25 13.69 -13.52 -0.52
N LEU A 26 14.29 -12.63 0.27
CA LEU A 26 13.64 -11.40 0.73
C LEU A 26 13.46 -10.41 -0.41
N SER A 27 14.44 -10.30 -1.32
CA SER A 27 14.34 -9.44 -2.51
C SER A 27 13.20 -9.86 -3.46
N VAL A 28 12.97 -11.17 -3.63
CA VAL A 28 11.85 -11.68 -4.43
C VAL A 28 10.53 -11.34 -3.76
N ILE A 29 10.43 -11.53 -2.43
CA ILE A 29 9.20 -11.22 -1.69
C ILE A 29 8.83 -9.76 -1.77
N VAL A 30 9.79 -8.87 -1.58
CA VAL A 30 9.57 -7.43 -1.73
C VAL A 30 8.98 -7.10 -3.10
N SER A 31 9.49 -7.72 -4.16
CA SER A 31 8.99 -7.48 -5.52
C SER A 31 7.54 -7.93 -5.67
N LEU A 32 7.18 -9.07 -5.05
CA LEU A 32 5.79 -9.54 -4.97
C LEU A 32 4.91 -8.58 -4.15
N THR A 33 5.37 -8.20 -2.95
CA THR A 33 4.63 -7.33 -2.04
C THR A 33 4.41 -5.94 -2.63
N LEU A 34 5.38 -5.42 -3.38
CA LEU A 34 5.22 -4.18 -4.15
C LEU A 34 4.07 -4.27 -5.16
N GLY A 35 3.92 -5.41 -5.85
CA GLY A 35 2.80 -5.63 -6.77
C GLY A 35 1.44 -5.53 -6.06
N ILE A 36 1.34 -6.10 -4.85
CA ILE A 36 0.14 -6.05 -4.01
C ILE A 36 -0.16 -4.61 -3.59
N VAL A 37 0.84 -3.90 -3.06
CA VAL A 37 0.71 -2.49 -2.64
C VAL A 37 0.32 -1.59 -3.80
N VAL A 38 0.83 -1.87 -5.00
CA VAL A 38 0.49 -1.08 -6.18
C VAL A 38 -0.96 -1.27 -6.62
N ASP A 39 -1.54 -2.45 -6.40
CA ASP A 39 -2.93 -2.75 -6.79
C ASP A 39 -3.95 -1.93 -6.00
N ASP A 40 -3.78 -1.78 -4.69
CA ASP A 40 -4.67 -0.98 -3.82
C ASP A 40 -4.70 0.49 -4.28
N THR A 41 -3.53 1.07 -4.52
CA THR A 41 -3.43 2.44 -5.02
C THR A 41 -4.08 2.60 -6.41
N ILE A 42 -3.94 1.60 -7.30
CA ILE A 42 -4.56 1.64 -8.64
C ILE A 42 -6.08 1.62 -8.52
N HIS A 43 -6.63 0.75 -7.67
CA HIS A 43 -8.07 0.69 -7.43
C HIS A 43 -8.62 2.01 -6.89
N PHE A 44 -7.94 2.62 -5.92
CA PHE A 44 -8.30 3.93 -5.38
C PHE A 44 -8.24 5.02 -6.44
N LEU A 45 -7.12 5.12 -7.15
CA LEU A 45 -6.90 6.14 -8.18
C LEU A 45 -7.88 6.00 -9.34
N SER A 46 -8.21 4.79 -9.75
CA SER A 46 -9.19 4.52 -10.80
C SER A 46 -10.57 5.07 -10.41
N LYS A 47 -11.05 4.82 -9.18
CA LYS A 47 -12.31 5.39 -8.70
C LYS A 47 -12.27 6.90 -8.54
N TYR A 48 -11.14 7.44 -8.07
CA TYR A 48 -10.92 8.88 -7.99
C TYR A 48 -11.01 9.55 -9.36
N LEU A 49 -10.26 9.04 -10.35
CA LEU A 49 -10.23 9.58 -11.71
C LEU A 49 -11.58 9.46 -12.39
N ARG A 50 -12.30 8.36 -12.16
CA ARG A 50 -13.67 8.17 -12.63
C ARG A 50 -14.59 9.26 -12.08
N ALA A 51 -14.54 9.54 -10.77
CA ALA A 51 -15.31 10.60 -10.15
C ALA A 51 -14.95 12.00 -10.68
N ARG A 52 -13.66 12.27 -10.92
CA ARG A 52 -13.20 13.55 -11.48
C ARG A 52 -13.63 13.75 -12.93
N ARG A 53 -13.45 12.73 -13.78
CA ARG A 53 -13.60 12.85 -15.24
C ARG A 53 -15.01 12.55 -15.75
N GLU A 54 -15.66 11.54 -15.19
CA GLU A 54 -17.00 11.13 -15.66
C GLU A 54 -18.11 11.84 -14.88
N ALA A 55 -17.92 12.06 -13.57
CA ALA A 55 -18.92 12.65 -12.69
C ALA A 55 -18.68 14.13 -12.36
N ASN A 56 -17.61 14.74 -12.90
CA ASN A 56 -17.22 16.15 -12.65
C ASN A 56 -17.20 16.56 -11.17
N MET A 57 -16.87 15.62 -10.28
CA MET A 57 -16.82 15.89 -8.84
C MET A 57 -15.60 16.77 -8.49
N ASP A 58 -15.75 17.66 -7.52
CA ASP A 58 -14.63 18.38 -6.89
C ASP A 58 -13.61 17.37 -6.27
N PRO A 59 -12.30 17.69 -6.19
CA PRO A 59 -11.30 16.78 -5.63
C PRO A 59 -11.67 16.18 -4.28
N THR A 60 -12.28 16.98 -3.39
CA THR A 60 -12.70 16.53 -2.06
C THR A 60 -13.80 15.47 -2.15
N HIS A 61 -14.76 15.67 -3.04
CA HIS A 61 -15.86 14.73 -3.26
C HIS A 61 -15.39 13.47 -3.97
N ALA A 62 -14.47 13.60 -4.93
CA ALA A 62 -13.87 12.48 -5.64
C ALA A 62 -13.06 11.56 -4.70
N VAL A 63 -12.30 12.13 -3.75
CA VAL A 63 -11.60 11.36 -2.70
C VAL A 63 -12.61 10.59 -1.85
N ARG A 64 -13.66 11.25 -1.36
CA ARG A 64 -14.71 10.60 -0.56
C ARG A 64 -15.42 9.49 -1.32
N TYR A 65 -15.69 9.71 -2.61
CA TYR A 65 -16.27 8.71 -3.50
C TYR A 65 -15.37 7.47 -3.60
N ALA A 66 -14.07 7.66 -3.83
CA ALA A 66 -13.11 6.56 -3.90
C ALA A 66 -13.05 5.76 -2.57
N PHE A 67 -12.98 6.44 -1.42
CA PHE A 67 -13.04 5.78 -0.12
C PHE A 67 -14.32 4.96 0.07
N ASN A 68 -15.48 5.53 -0.27
CA ASN A 68 -16.76 4.83 -0.10
C ASN A 68 -16.92 3.64 -1.06
N THR A 69 -16.21 3.62 -2.19
CA THR A 69 -16.32 2.53 -3.18
C THR A 69 -15.29 1.43 -2.99
N VAL A 70 -14.04 1.76 -2.65
CA VAL A 70 -12.96 0.75 -2.54
C VAL A 70 -12.30 0.70 -1.17
N GLY A 71 -12.56 1.65 -0.27
CA GLY A 71 -11.96 1.72 1.08
C GLY A 71 -12.15 0.43 1.88
N THR A 72 -13.39 -0.05 2.00
CA THR A 72 -13.70 -1.29 2.73
C THR A 72 -13.04 -2.51 2.09
N ALA A 73 -13.01 -2.56 0.76
CA ALA A 73 -12.39 -3.67 0.04
C ALA A 73 -10.89 -3.75 0.32
N MET A 74 -10.17 -2.63 0.20
CA MET A 74 -8.73 -2.55 0.51
C MET A 74 -8.43 -2.91 1.97
N TRP A 75 -9.31 -2.53 2.91
CA TRP A 75 -9.12 -2.89 4.31
C TRP A 75 -9.23 -4.40 4.53
N ILE A 76 -10.25 -5.03 3.96
CA ILE A 76 -10.48 -6.47 4.09
C ILE A 76 -9.35 -7.26 3.42
N THR A 77 -8.94 -6.89 2.21
CA THR A 77 -7.84 -7.58 1.51
C THR A 77 -6.53 -7.45 2.27
N THR A 78 -6.21 -6.24 2.77
CA THR A 78 -5.01 -6.01 3.59
C THR A 78 -5.02 -6.86 4.85
N VAL A 79 -6.13 -6.88 5.61
CA VAL A 79 -6.22 -7.71 6.83
C VAL A 79 -6.06 -9.19 6.51
N ALA A 80 -6.69 -9.68 5.44
CA ALA A 80 -6.56 -11.07 5.00
C ALA A 80 -5.11 -11.43 4.62
N LEU A 81 -4.44 -10.54 3.88
CA LEU A 81 -3.03 -10.69 3.49
C LEU A 81 -2.11 -10.67 4.71
N VAL A 82 -2.27 -9.69 5.60
CA VAL A 82 -1.48 -9.57 6.83
C VAL A 82 -1.64 -10.83 7.69
N ALA A 83 -2.88 -11.31 7.86
CA ALA A 83 -3.13 -12.55 8.60
C ALA A 83 -2.46 -13.76 7.91
N GLY A 84 -2.60 -13.89 6.59
CA GLY A 84 -1.99 -14.98 5.82
C GLY A 84 -0.46 -14.99 5.90
N PHE A 85 0.19 -13.83 5.76
CA PHE A 85 1.64 -13.71 5.90
C PHE A 85 2.11 -13.87 7.35
N SER A 86 1.29 -13.48 8.34
CA SER A 86 1.60 -13.68 9.76
C SER A 86 1.68 -15.16 10.11
N VAL A 87 0.93 -16.05 9.45
CA VAL A 87 1.08 -17.50 9.67
C VAL A 87 2.51 -17.98 9.36
N LEU A 88 3.17 -17.39 8.35
CA LEU A 88 4.55 -17.77 8.00
C LEU A 88 5.56 -17.40 9.08
N THR A 89 5.28 -16.43 9.97
CA THR A 89 6.20 -16.03 11.04
C THR A 89 6.41 -17.13 12.08
N VAL A 90 5.51 -18.10 12.16
CA VAL A 90 5.59 -19.25 13.07
C VAL A 90 6.47 -20.37 12.48
N SER A 91 6.96 -20.23 11.25
CA SER A 91 7.77 -21.26 10.60
C SER A 91 9.12 -21.46 11.30
N GLY A 92 9.53 -22.72 11.47
CA GLY A 92 10.87 -23.06 11.95
C GLY A 92 11.98 -22.80 10.93
N TYR A 93 11.64 -22.48 9.68
CA TYR A 93 12.61 -22.08 8.66
C TYR A 93 12.74 -20.56 8.65
N THR A 94 13.92 -20.06 9.01
CA THR A 94 14.20 -18.63 9.23
C THR A 94 13.79 -17.74 8.05
N VAL A 95 14.03 -18.21 6.83
CA VAL A 95 13.67 -17.48 5.61
C VAL A 95 12.16 -17.27 5.52
N ASN A 96 11.35 -18.30 5.78
CA ASN A 96 9.89 -18.19 5.75
C ASN A 96 9.38 -17.24 6.85
N ALA A 97 9.93 -17.36 8.06
CA ALA A 97 9.55 -16.51 9.18
C ALA A 97 9.82 -15.03 8.89
N GLN A 98 10.99 -14.74 8.32
CA GLN A 98 11.39 -13.39 7.93
C GLN A 98 10.54 -12.84 6.78
N MET A 99 10.25 -13.66 5.76
CA MET A 99 9.38 -13.29 4.64
C MET A 99 7.96 -12.95 5.11
N GLY A 100 7.40 -13.75 6.02
CA GLY A 100 6.11 -13.50 6.63
C GLY A 100 6.06 -12.15 7.36
N LEU A 101 7.07 -11.91 8.20
CA LEU A 101 7.16 -10.68 9.00
C LEU A 101 7.31 -9.44 8.13
N LEU A 102 8.24 -9.48 7.16
CA LEU A 102 8.49 -8.35 6.27
C LEU A 102 7.26 -8.02 5.43
N SER A 103 6.59 -9.02 4.87
CA SER A 103 5.36 -8.82 4.08
C SER A 103 4.24 -8.24 4.93
N ALA A 104 3.99 -8.78 6.12
CA ALA A 104 2.94 -8.28 7.02
C ALA A 104 3.15 -6.81 7.38
N ILE A 105 4.39 -6.42 7.72
CA ILE A 105 4.75 -5.02 8.01
C ILE A 105 4.56 -4.14 6.78
N THR A 106 5.07 -4.57 5.62
CA THR A 106 5.03 -3.78 4.40
C THR A 106 3.59 -3.51 3.94
N ILE A 107 2.74 -4.53 3.92
CA ILE A 107 1.33 -4.42 3.49
C ILE A 107 0.54 -3.55 4.48
N SER A 108 0.79 -3.70 5.79
CA SER A 108 0.15 -2.85 6.80
C SER A 108 0.51 -1.37 6.63
N LEU A 109 1.79 -1.07 6.43
CA LEU A 109 2.26 0.30 6.20
C LEU A 109 1.75 0.88 4.89
N ALA A 110 1.67 0.06 3.85
CA ALA A 110 1.15 0.46 2.55
C ALA A 110 -0.27 0.97 2.64
N LEU A 111 -1.16 0.24 3.30
CA LEU A 111 -2.54 0.69 3.43
C LEU A 111 -2.66 1.98 4.27
N LEU A 112 -1.86 2.12 5.34
CA LEU A 112 -1.82 3.35 6.12
C LEU A 112 -1.41 4.55 5.26
N LEU A 113 -0.41 4.37 4.41
CA LEU A 113 0.04 5.40 3.48
C LEU A 113 -1.01 5.68 2.39
N ASP A 114 -1.69 4.66 1.89
CA ASP A 114 -2.77 4.82 0.91
C ASP A 114 -4.00 5.51 1.52
N PHE A 115 -4.26 5.36 2.83
CA PHE A 115 -5.39 6.03 3.48
C PHE A 115 -5.05 7.45 3.94
N LEU A 116 -3.79 7.73 4.30
CA LEU A 116 -3.39 9.01 4.86
C LEU A 116 -2.69 9.92 3.83
N PHE A 117 -1.71 9.40 3.11
CA PHE A 117 -0.87 10.18 2.20
C PHE A 117 -1.49 10.33 0.81
N LEU A 118 -2.03 9.26 0.23
CA LEU A 118 -2.57 9.30 -1.13
C LEU A 118 -3.69 10.35 -1.30
N PRO A 119 -4.67 10.49 -0.38
CA PRO A 119 -5.71 11.51 -0.51
C PRO A 119 -5.15 12.92 -0.41
N ALA A 120 -4.25 13.16 0.55
CA ALA A 120 -3.59 14.46 0.73
C ALA A 120 -2.79 14.86 -0.52
N LEU A 121 -2.08 13.90 -1.12
CA LEU A 121 -1.33 14.10 -2.35
C LEU A 121 -2.26 14.46 -3.52
N LEU A 122 -3.35 13.72 -3.70
CA LEU A 122 -4.32 13.97 -4.77
C LEU A 122 -4.95 15.36 -4.64
N LEU A 123 -5.39 15.74 -3.44
CA LEU A 123 -5.94 17.07 -3.18
C LEU A 123 -4.94 18.18 -3.45
N MET A 124 -3.66 17.99 -3.09
CA MET A 124 -2.62 18.99 -3.33
C MET A 124 -2.28 19.14 -4.83
N MET A 125 -2.22 18.03 -5.56
CA MET A 125 -1.91 18.04 -6.99
C MET A 125 -3.04 18.65 -7.82
N ASP A 126 -4.29 18.27 -7.55
CA ASP A 126 -5.44 18.81 -8.29
C ASP A 126 -5.65 20.31 -7.98
N ARG A 127 -5.35 20.76 -6.76
CA ARG A 127 -5.39 22.19 -6.39
C ARG A 127 -4.34 23.02 -7.13
N LYS A 128 -3.20 22.43 -7.49
CA LYS A 128 -2.15 23.09 -8.29
C LYS A 128 -2.52 23.17 -9.78
N ALA A 129 -3.31 22.25 -10.31
CA ALA A 129 -3.71 22.24 -11.72
C ALA A 129 -4.77 23.30 -12.08
N ILE A 130 -5.41 23.92 -11.07
CA ILE A 130 -6.46 24.94 -11.23
C ILE A 130 -5.89 26.37 -11.08
N LYS A 131 -4.60 26.53 -10.80
CA LYS A 131 -3.89 27.84 -10.84
C LYS A 131 -3.05 27.94 -12.10
#